data_AF-A0A7X6VEK7-F1
#
_entry.id   AF-A0A7X6VEK7-F1
#
_cell.length_a   1.000
_cell.length_b   1.000
_cell.length_c   1.000
_cell.angle_alpha   90.00
_cell.angle_beta   90.00
_cell.angle_gamma   90.00
#
_symmetry.space_group_name_H-M   'P 1'
#
loop_
_entity.id
_entity.type
_entity.pdbx_description
1 polymer ?
#
loop_
_entity_poly.entity_id
_entity_poly.type
_entity_poly.pdbx_seq_one_letter_code
_entity_poly.pdbx_strand_id
1 'polypeptide(L)'
;MPYWMLGYGRILFGTYDWEWFNSYEALQENLDSLVDLFIKSWAHFNLRILELLPEDRSILVKTSEISYSQAKLADFVGVPVDAITKHHHINSAPDKIDLLEGFGRARFHTLSQKYEQQVQDRIEVFNSRKSQI
;
A
#
# COMPACT_ATOMS: atom_id res chain seq x y z
N MET A 1 21.71 -9.84 3.38
CA MET A 1 20.80 -9.07 2.49
C MET A 1 21.62 -8.07 1.68
N PRO A 2 21.39 -7.88 0.37
CA PRO A 2 22.10 -6.88 -0.43
C PRO A 2 21.94 -5.46 0.11
N TYR A 3 22.99 -4.64 0.00
CA TYR A 3 23.00 -3.27 0.55
C TYR A 3 21.86 -2.38 0.02
N TRP A 4 21.47 -2.55 -1.24
CA TRP A 4 20.39 -1.77 -1.84
C TRP A 4 19.02 -2.07 -1.21
N MET A 5 18.76 -3.32 -0.77
CA MET A 5 17.51 -3.68 -0.09
C MET A 5 17.44 -3.03 1.30
N LEU A 6 18.57 -3.00 2.01
CA LEU A 6 18.70 -2.32 3.29
C LEU A 6 18.51 -0.81 3.14
N GLY A 7 19.09 -0.21 2.10
CA GLY A 7 18.88 1.20 1.78
C GLY A 7 17.41 1.49 1.46
N TYR A 8 16.78 0.64 0.64
CA TYR A 8 15.38 0.80 0.26
C TYR A 8 14.42 0.70 1.45
N GLY A 9 14.56 -0.31 2.30
CA GLY A 9 13.69 -0.38 3.48
C GLY A 9 13.96 0.73 4.49
N ARG A 10 15.16 1.33 4.56
CA ARG A 10 15.41 2.49 5.44
C ARG A 10 14.66 3.72 4.95
N ILE A 11 14.54 3.87 3.63
CA ILE A 11 13.75 4.95 3.02
C ILE A 11 12.26 4.74 3.31
N LEU A 12 11.77 3.50 3.22
CA LEU A 12 10.34 3.20 3.40
C LEU A 12 9.90 3.10 4.86
N PHE A 13 10.68 2.47 5.71
CA PHE A 13 10.29 2.13 7.08
C PHE A 13 11.15 2.83 8.13
N GLY A 14 12.06 3.72 7.71
CA GLY A 14 12.89 4.52 8.62
C GLY A 14 13.97 3.71 9.32
N THR A 15 14.34 4.15 10.53
CA THR A 15 15.28 3.42 11.39
C THR A 15 14.55 2.35 12.19
N TYR A 16 14.78 1.10 11.83
CA TYR A 16 14.34 -0.08 12.57
C TYR A 16 15.50 -1.06 12.70
N ASP A 17 15.34 -2.00 13.63
CA ASP A 17 16.33 -3.05 13.80
C ASP A 17 16.19 -4.08 12.67
N TRP A 18 17.13 -4.00 11.74
CA TRP A 18 17.20 -4.89 10.60
C TRP A 18 17.55 -6.32 10.99
N GLU A 19 18.03 -6.54 12.22
CA GLU A 19 18.30 -7.88 12.73
C GLU A 19 17.02 -8.70 12.90
N TRP A 20 15.85 -8.05 12.99
CA TRP A 20 14.55 -8.72 13.00
C TRP A 20 14.26 -9.53 11.73
N PHE A 21 14.98 -9.27 10.63
CA PHE A 21 14.85 -10.00 9.36
C PHE A 21 15.96 -11.04 9.15
N ASN A 22 16.86 -11.25 10.12
CA ASN A 22 17.98 -12.18 9.98
C ASN A 22 17.57 -13.66 10.09
N SER A 23 16.45 -13.95 10.76
CA SER A 23 15.88 -15.30 10.85
C SER A 23 14.35 -15.28 10.99
N TYR A 24 13.71 -16.44 10.81
CA TYR A 24 12.27 -16.57 11.00
C TYR A 24 11.87 -16.36 12.46
N GLU A 25 12.67 -16.85 13.40
CA GLU A 25 12.46 -16.71 14.84
C GLU A 25 12.51 -15.24 15.26
N ALA A 26 13.53 -14.50 14.81
CA ALA A 26 13.65 -13.07 15.07
C ALA A 26 12.45 -12.29 14.50
N LEU A 27 11.95 -12.69 13.32
CA LEU A 27 10.76 -12.09 12.72
C LEU A 27 9.52 -12.36 13.58
N GLN A 28 9.34 -13.59 14.05
CA GLN A 28 8.19 -13.98 14.87
C GLN A 28 8.19 -13.28 16.24
N GLU A 29 9.35 -13.16 16.88
CA GLU A 29 9.50 -12.43 18.16
C GLU A 29 9.16 -10.94 18.04
N ASN A 30 9.35 -10.35 16.86
CA ASN A 30 9.16 -8.93 16.61
C ASN A 30 7.94 -8.64 15.71
N LEU A 31 7.08 -9.63 15.47
CA LEU A 31 6.00 -9.57 14.48
C LEU A 31 5.03 -8.40 14.75
N ASP A 32 4.70 -8.16 16.02
CA ASP A 32 3.80 -7.07 16.41
C ASP A 32 4.36 -5.68 16.05
N SER A 33 5.64 -5.44 16.37
CA SER A 33 6.31 -4.19 16.02
C SER A 33 6.50 -4.04 14.51
N LEU A 34 6.79 -5.13 13.82
CA LEU A 34 6.91 -5.14 12.37
C LEU A 34 5.58 -4.77 11.71
N VAL A 35 4.48 -5.40 12.08
CA VAL A 35 3.18 -5.11 11.45
C VAL A 35 2.72 -3.67 11.74
N ASP A 36 2.91 -3.16 12.97
CA ASP A 36 2.64 -1.73 13.29
C ASP A 36 3.47 -0.81 12.40
N LEU A 37 4.76 -1.09 12.24
CA LEU A 37 5.65 -0.31 11.38
C LEU A 37 5.17 -0.30 9.93
N PHE A 38 4.85 -1.47 9.36
CA PHE A 38 4.39 -1.57 7.97
C PHE A 38 3.08 -0.82 7.73
N ILE A 39 2.08 -0.99 8.60
CA ILE A 39 0.78 -0.34 8.45
C ILE A 39 0.91 1.18 8.65
N LYS A 40 1.70 1.61 9.64
CA LYS A 40 1.96 3.03 9.89
C LYS A 40 2.69 3.69 8.71
N SER A 41 3.73 3.05 8.18
CA SER A 41 4.44 3.54 6.99
C SER A 41 3.52 3.59 5.77
N TRP A 42 2.70 2.56 5.55
CA TRP A 42 1.69 2.55 4.49
C TRP A 42 0.75 3.76 4.60
N ALA A 43 0.19 4.02 5.79
CA ALA A 43 -0.71 5.14 5.99
C ALA A 43 -0.01 6.49 5.79
N HIS A 44 1.20 6.64 6.36
CA HIS A 44 2.01 7.84 6.22
C HIS A 44 2.27 8.20 4.75
N PHE A 45 2.70 7.25 3.93
CA PHE A 45 2.98 7.53 2.52
C PHE A 45 1.71 7.77 1.70
N ASN A 46 0.64 7.04 1.95
CA ASN A 46 -0.63 7.28 1.25
C ASN A 46 -1.18 8.68 1.57
N LEU A 47 -1.15 9.09 2.84
CA LEU A 47 -1.51 10.46 3.22
C LEU A 47 -0.62 11.48 2.49
N ARG A 48 0.69 11.26 2.49
CA ARG A 48 1.63 12.18 1.83
C ARG A 48 1.40 12.28 0.33
N ILE A 49 1.10 11.18 -0.34
CA ILE A 49 0.73 11.14 -1.76
C ILE A 49 -0.56 11.92 -1.98
N LEU A 50 -1.60 11.71 -1.17
CA LEU A 50 -2.89 12.42 -1.27
C LEU A 50 -2.80 13.92 -0.93
N GLU A 51 -1.77 14.35 -0.22
CA GLU A 51 -1.47 15.77 0.01
C GLU A 51 -0.78 16.42 -1.19
N LEU A 52 0.12 15.69 -1.84
CA LEU A 52 1.00 16.22 -2.89
C LEU A 52 0.42 16.09 -4.30
N LEU A 53 -0.44 15.10 -4.52
CA LEU A 53 -1.00 14.84 -5.84
C LEU A 53 -2.00 15.94 -6.24
N PRO A 54 -1.80 16.61 -7.38
CA PRO A 54 -2.77 17.55 -7.92
C PRO A 54 -4.03 16.81 -8.35
N GLU A 55 -5.18 17.25 -7.85
CA GLU A 55 -6.47 16.56 -7.95
C GLU A 55 -6.95 16.42 -9.42
N ASP A 56 -6.66 17.42 -10.25
CA ASP A 56 -6.99 17.49 -11.68
C ASP A 56 -6.13 16.56 -12.55
N ARG A 57 -4.93 16.21 -12.08
CA ARG A 57 -3.99 15.33 -12.81
C ARG A 57 -3.75 14.00 -12.12
N SER A 58 -4.69 13.59 -11.27
CA SER A 58 -4.57 12.37 -10.48
C SER A 58 -5.87 11.58 -10.46
N ILE A 59 -5.74 10.26 -10.34
CA ILE A 59 -6.84 9.32 -10.16
C ILE A 59 -6.50 8.34 -9.04
N LEU A 60 -7.48 8.05 -8.20
CA LEU A 60 -7.40 6.99 -7.21
C LEU A 60 -8.19 5.78 -7.71
N VAL A 61 -7.56 4.61 -7.64
CA VAL A 61 -8.14 3.32 -8.02
C VAL A 61 -7.72 2.29 -6.99
N LYS A 62 -8.68 1.54 -6.43
CA LYS A 62 -8.36 0.44 -5.52
C LYS A 62 -7.80 -0.73 -6.30
N THR A 63 -6.85 -1.47 -5.72
CA THR A 63 -6.25 -2.64 -6.37
C THR A 63 -7.30 -3.66 -6.85
N SER A 64 -8.36 -3.88 -6.07
CA SER A 64 -9.49 -4.75 -6.41
C SER A 64 -10.35 -4.26 -7.58
N GLU A 65 -10.26 -2.98 -7.92
CA GLU A 65 -11.06 -2.31 -8.94
C GLU A 65 -10.26 -2.03 -10.23
N ILE A 66 -8.93 -2.24 -10.23
CA ILE A 66 -8.05 -1.92 -11.37
C ILE A 66 -8.57 -2.56 -12.66
N SER A 67 -8.89 -3.84 -12.63
CA SER A 67 -9.36 -4.59 -13.80
C SER A 67 -10.67 -4.02 -14.37
N TYR A 68 -11.58 -3.59 -13.50
CA TYR A 68 -12.86 -3.01 -13.90
C TYR A 68 -12.75 -1.51 -14.26
N SER A 69 -11.64 -0.87 -13.87
CA SER A 69 -11.36 0.55 -14.11
C SER A 69 -10.62 0.82 -15.42
N GLN A 70 -10.43 -0.18 -16.30
CA GLN A 70 -9.66 -0.02 -17.54
C GLN A 70 -10.14 1.13 -18.41
N ALA A 71 -11.46 1.27 -18.61
CA ALA A 71 -12.01 2.36 -19.41
C ALA A 71 -11.70 3.74 -18.79
N LYS A 72 -11.87 3.86 -17.47
CA LYS A 72 -11.57 5.08 -16.70
C LYS A 72 -10.07 5.41 -16.73
N LEU A 73 -9.20 4.40 -16.65
CA LEU A 73 -7.75 4.57 -16.73
C LEU A 73 -7.31 5.01 -18.13
N ALA A 74 -7.88 4.40 -19.17
CA ALA A 74 -7.59 4.74 -20.56
C ALA A 74 -7.97 6.20 -20.88
N ASP A 75 -9.18 6.61 -20.48
CA ASP A 75 -9.66 7.98 -20.60
C ASP A 75 -8.74 8.97 -19.87
N PHE A 76 -8.40 8.67 -18.60
CA PHE A 76 -7.52 9.52 -17.80
C PHE A 76 -6.12 9.71 -18.41
N VAL A 77 -5.55 8.68 -19.03
CA VAL A 77 -4.22 8.75 -19.67
C VAL A 77 -4.31 9.25 -21.13
N GLY A 78 -5.50 9.32 -21.72
CA GLY A 78 -5.72 9.77 -23.09
C GLY A 78 -5.32 8.73 -24.15
N VAL A 79 -5.51 7.44 -23.86
CA VAL A 79 -5.20 6.33 -24.77
C VAL A 79 -6.44 5.48 -25.08
N PRO A 80 -6.46 4.76 -26.21
CA PRO A 80 -7.49 3.76 -26.48
C PRO A 80 -7.55 2.68 -25.40
N VAL A 81 -8.76 2.19 -25.07
CA VAL A 81 -8.96 1.17 -24.01
C VAL A 81 -8.23 -0.14 -24.33
N ASP A 82 -8.13 -0.51 -25.60
CA ASP A 82 -7.41 -1.69 -26.07
C ASP A 82 -5.88 -1.59 -25.97
N ALA A 83 -5.34 -0.39 -25.73
CA ALA A 83 -3.94 -0.19 -25.37
C ALA A 83 -3.64 -0.53 -23.90
N ILE A 84 -4.66 -0.62 -23.05
CA ILE A 84 -4.50 -1.06 -21.65
C ILE A 84 -4.45 -2.59 -21.59
N THR A 85 -3.42 -3.12 -20.93
CA THR A 85 -3.27 -4.57 -20.79
C THR A 85 -4.44 -5.22 -20.05
N LYS A 86 -4.87 -6.38 -20.54
CA LYS A 86 -5.84 -7.28 -19.88
C LYS A 86 -5.16 -8.31 -18.99
N HIS A 87 -3.84 -8.30 -18.90
CA HIS A 87 -3.13 -9.18 -18.00
C HIS A 87 -3.26 -8.65 -16.56
N HIS A 88 -3.95 -9.43 -15.73
CA HIS A 88 -4.11 -9.16 -14.31
C HIS A 88 -3.18 -10.08 -13.52
N HIS A 89 -2.74 -9.65 -12.34
CA HIS A 89 -1.99 -10.47 -11.38
C HIS A 89 -0.60 -10.97 -11.81
N ILE A 90 0.05 -10.36 -12.82
CA ILE A 90 1.43 -10.74 -13.23
C ILE A 90 2.42 -10.66 -12.03
N ASN A 91 2.17 -9.77 -11.07
CA ASN A 91 2.99 -9.56 -9.89
C ASN A 91 2.37 -10.12 -8.59
N SER A 92 1.56 -11.19 -8.67
CA SER A 92 1.10 -11.87 -7.45
C SER A 92 2.26 -12.55 -6.75
N ALA A 93 2.43 -12.32 -5.45
CA ALA A 93 3.31 -13.14 -4.64
C ALA A 93 2.68 -14.54 -4.50
N PRO A 94 3.43 -15.64 -4.70
CA PRO A 94 2.91 -16.98 -4.46
C PRO A 94 2.75 -17.23 -2.95
N ASP A 95 1.61 -17.80 -2.54
CA ASP A 95 1.24 -18.10 -1.15
C ASP A 95 2.05 -19.27 -0.56
N LYS A 96 3.37 -19.18 -0.55
CA LYS A 96 4.23 -20.28 -0.10
C LYS A 96 4.52 -20.26 1.40
N ILE A 97 4.48 -19.08 2.03
CA ILE A 97 4.77 -18.89 3.47
C ILE A 97 3.87 -17.77 3.98
N ASP A 98 3.01 -18.08 4.95
CA ASP A 98 2.23 -17.06 5.68
C ASP A 98 3.07 -16.49 6.81
N LEU A 99 3.78 -15.39 6.54
CA LEU A 99 4.59 -14.71 7.56
C LEU A 99 3.75 -14.09 8.69
N LEU A 100 2.43 -14.00 8.51
CA LEU A 100 1.49 -13.50 9.51
C LEU A 100 0.76 -14.63 10.22
N GLU A 101 1.18 -15.88 10.00
CA GLU A 101 0.69 -17.04 10.74
C GLU A 101 0.88 -16.77 12.24
N GLY A 102 -0.23 -16.78 12.99
CA GLY A 102 -0.23 -16.47 14.42
C GLY A 102 -0.45 -14.99 14.80
N PHE A 103 -0.26 -14.02 13.89
CA PHE A 103 -0.53 -12.59 14.19
C PHE A 103 -2.02 -12.33 14.45
N GLY A 104 -2.92 -13.14 13.88
CA GLY A 104 -4.34 -13.12 14.18
C GLY A 104 -5.09 -11.93 13.54
N ARG A 105 -6.20 -12.25 12.85
CA ARG A 105 -6.96 -11.26 12.05
C ARG A 105 -7.53 -10.10 12.87
N ALA A 106 -7.98 -10.37 14.09
CA ALA A 106 -8.55 -9.34 14.96
C ALA A 106 -7.52 -8.25 15.30
N ARG A 107 -6.29 -8.66 15.67
CA ARG A 107 -5.19 -7.73 15.97
C ARG A 107 -4.84 -6.89 14.74
N PHE A 108 -4.73 -7.53 13.58
CA PHE A 108 -4.49 -6.83 12.31
C PHE A 108 -5.58 -5.80 12.00
N HIS A 109 -6.86 -6.14 12.19
CA HIS A 109 -7.96 -5.20 11.96
C HIS A 109 -7.93 -4.01 12.92
N THR A 110 -7.72 -4.22 14.21
CA THR A 110 -7.61 -3.12 15.19
C THR A 110 -6.47 -2.16 14.81
N LEU A 111 -5.33 -2.72 14.42
CA LEU A 111 -4.16 -1.94 14.02
C LEU A 111 -4.38 -1.21 12.70
N SER A 112 -5.02 -1.87 11.73
CA SER A 112 -5.37 -1.26 10.43
C SER A 112 -6.33 -0.09 10.64
N GLN A 113 -7.41 -0.28 11.41
CA GLN A 113 -8.39 0.77 11.69
C GLN A 113 -7.76 2.03 12.29
N LYS A 114 -6.79 1.86 13.20
CA LYS A 114 -6.06 2.98 13.84
C LYS A 114 -5.41 3.93 12.81
N TYR A 115 -4.86 3.39 11.72
CA TYR A 115 -4.11 4.17 10.73
C TYR A 115 -4.88 4.42 9.42
N GLU A 116 -5.75 3.50 9.03
CA GLU A 116 -6.52 3.55 7.79
C GLU A 116 -7.56 4.66 7.79
N GLN A 117 -8.18 4.97 8.94
CA GLN A 117 -9.24 5.97 8.99
C GLN A 117 -8.81 7.32 8.42
N GLN A 118 -7.60 7.79 8.78
CA GLN A 118 -7.06 9.06 8.28
C GLN A 118 -6.87 9.03 6.76
N VAL A 119 -6.47 7.88 6.20
CA VAL A 119 -6.32 7.70 4.76
C VAL A 119 -7.70 7.76 4.08
N GLN A 120 -8.71 7.08 4.63
CA GLN A 120 -10.07 7.09 4.08
C GLN A 120 -10.68 8.49 4.10
N ASP A 121 -10.58 9.20 5.22
CA ASP A 121 -11.04 10.59 5.34
C ASP A 121 -10.39 11.48 4.26
N ARG A 122 -9.09 11.28 4.02
CA ARG A 122 -8.36 12.04 3.00
C ARG A 122 -8.77 11.66 1.58
N ILE A 123 -9.07 10.38 1.32
CA ILE A 123 -9.60 9.92 0.03
C ILE A 123 -10.97 10.57 -0.26
N GLU A 124 -11.85 10.68 0.75
CA GLU A 124 -13.14 11.35 0.61
C GLU A 124 -12.98 12.82 0.24
N VAL A 125 -12.08 13.53 0.93
CA VAL A 125 -11.73 14.93 0.60
C VAL A 125 -11.19 15.05 -0.83
N PHE A 126 -10.27 14.17 -1.23
CA PHE A 126 -9.72 14.15 -2.59
C PHE A 126 -10.83 13.97 -3.65
N ASN A 127 -11.75 13.03 -3.44
CA ASN A 127 -12.83 12.74 -4.38
C ASN A 127 -13.91 13.85 -4.45
N SER A 128 -14.22 14.48 -3.32
CA SER A 128 -15.23 15.56 -3.25
C SER A 128 -14.81 16.80 -4.03
N ARG A 129 -13.53 17.19 -3.96
CA ARG A 129 -13.00 18.34 -4.68
C ARG A 129 -12.89 18.09 -6.18
N LYS A 130 -12.57 16.86 -6.59
CA LYS A 130 -12.59 16.45 -8.01
C LYS A 130 -13.97 16.59 -8.66
N SER A 131 -15.05 16.43 -7.90
CA SER A 131 -16.42 16.58 -8.41
C SER A 131 -16.86 18.05 -8.61
N GLN A 132 -16.04 19.03 -8.21
CA GLN A 132 -16.34 20.46 -8.31
C GLN A 132 -15.63 21.15 -9.49
N ILE A 133 -14.79 20.42 -10.23
CA ILE A 133 -14.04 20.87 -11.41
C ILE A 133 -14.67 20.24 -12.64
#